data_AF-A0A1G9YZ70-F1
#
_entry.id   AF-A0A1G9YZ70-F1
#
_cell.length_a   1.000
_cell.length_b   1.000
_cell.length_c   1.000
_cell.angle_alpha   90.00
_cell.angle_beta   90.00
_cell.angle_gamma   90.00
#
_symmetry.space_group_name_H-M   'P 1'
#
loop_
_entity.id
_entity.type
_entity.pdbx_description
1 polymer ?
#
loop_
_entity_poly.entity_id
_entity_poly.type
_entity_poly.pdbx_seq_one_letter_code
_entity_poly.pdbx_strand_id
1 'polypeptide(L)'
;MEYDLDSGAHSTYSLHYHLILTTKYRRGVLTEERTQFIHEVISGFTDNYGVELTNLDGEDDHVHILFRAKPTTDLVKFINTVKGATARRIRNEYADELKTELWGDSFWNDSYCLISTGQVSLDVLKQYVENQRE
;
A
#
# COMPACT_ATOMS: atom_id res chain seq x y z
N MET A 1 -7.64 -8.03 -24.81
CA MET A 1 -7.09 -7.34 -23.63
C MET A 1 -8.27 -7.19 -22.69
N GLU A 2 -8.31 -7.96 -21.62
CA GLU A 2 -9.44 -7.95 -20.68
C GLU A 2 -8.99 -7.25 -19.42
N TYR A 3 -9.68 -6.17 -19.07
CA TYR A 3 -9.46 -5.43 -17.84
C TYR A 3 -10.53 -5.80 -16.84
N ASP A 4 -10.13 -6.01 -15.58
CA ASP A 4 -11.06 -5.99 -14.46
C ASP A 4 -11.36 -4.52 -14.12
N LEU A 5 -12.56 -4.09 -14.51
CA LEU A 5 -12.96 -2.69 -14.54
C LEU A 5 -14.01 -2.40 -13.47
N ASP A 6 -13.76 -1.33 -12.71
CA ASP A 6 -14.73 -0.70 -11.84
C ASP A 6 -15.50 0.39 -12.60
N SER A 7 -16.74 0.64 -12.17
CA SER A 7 -17.60 1.69 -12.72
C SER A 7 -18.01 2.69 -11.65
N GLY A 8 -17.85 3.97 -11.96
CA GLY A 8 -18.43 5.11 -11.24
C GLY A 8 -19.53 5.78 -12.07
N ALA A 9 -20.14 6.85 -11.53
CA ALA A 9 -21.26 7.53 -12.19
C ALA A 9 -20.95 8.02 -13.62
N HIS A 10 -19.71 8.43 -13.88
CA HIS A 10 -19.26 8.96 -15.16
C HIS A 10 -17.86 8.47 -15.57
N SER A 11 -17.44 7.30 -15.07
CA SER A 11 -16.07 6.79 -15.28
C SER A 11 -16.01 5.28 -15.22
N THR A 12 -15.16 4.67 -16.04
CA THR A 12 -14.75 3.27 -15.94
C THR A 12 -13.24 3.23 -15.75
N TYR A 13 -12.75 2.49 -14.77
CA TYR A 13 -11.34 2.55 -14.38
C TYR A 13 -10.85 1.21 -13.81
N SER A 14 -9.54 1.00 -13.82
CA SER A 14 -8.85 -0.07 -13.10
C SER A 14 -7.55 0.51 -12.53
N LEU A 15 -7.53 0.77 -11.23
CA LEU A 15 -6.45 1.49 -10.56
C LEU A 15 -5.86 0.64 -9.44
N HIS A 16 -4.83 -0.14 -9.78
CA HIS A 16 -4.11 -1.00 -8.85
C HIS A 16 -2.76 -0.39 -8.50
N TYR A 17 -2.38 -0.48 -7.23
CA TYR A 17 -1.12 0.06 -6.73
C TYR A 17 -0.38 -0.96 -5.87
N HIS A 18 0.94 -0.91 -5.98
CA HIS A 18 1.88 -1.60 -5.11
C HIS A 18 2.65 -0.57 -4.30
N LEU A 19 2.36 -0.51 -3.01
CA LEU A 19 3.03 0.36 -2.05
C LEU A 19 4.03 -0.45 -1.24
N ILE A 20 5.24 0.08 -1.09
CA ILE A 20 6.31 -0.53 -0.30
C ILE A 20 6.71 0.44 0.80
N LEU A 21 6.62 -0.03 2.04
CA LEU A 21 7.04 0.72 3.22
C LEU A 21 8.19 -0.03 3.89
N THR A 22 9.31 0.67 4.11
CA THR A 22 10.49 0.11 4.78
C THR A 22 10.57 0.64 6.20
N THR A 23 10.98 -0.18 7.15
CA THR A 23 11.22 0.24 8.53
C THR A 23 12.39 1.24 8.56
N LYS A 24 12.42 2.09 9.58
CA LYS A 24 13.51 3.06 9.74
C LYS A 24 14.84 2.31 9.88
N TYR A 25 15.83 2.72 9.09
CA TYR A 25 17.13 2.06 8.99
C TYR A 25 17.09 0.59 8.55
N ARG A 26 16.00 0.13 7.91
CA ARG A 26 15.83 -1.26 7.46
C ARG A 26 16.02 -2.26 8.58
N ARG A 27 15.46 -1.95 9.76
CA ARG A 27 15.51 -2.82 10.93
C ARG A 27 14.53 -3.98 10.78
N GLY A 28 15.02 -5.19 11.02
CA GLY A 28 14.25 -6.43 10.97
C GLY A 28 13.29 -6.58 12.14
N VAL A 29 12.21 -5.80 12.16
CA VAL A 29 11.24 -5.75 13.27
C VAL A 29 9.84 -6.19 12.87
N LEU A 30 9.64 -6.58 11.61
CA LEU A 30 8.37 -7.06 11.10
C LEU A 30 8.34 -8.58 11.21
N THR A 31 7.91 -9.08 12.36
CA THR A 31 7.54 -10.48 12.52
C THR A 31 6.19 -10.75 11.85
N GLU A 32 5.88 -12.02 11.58
CA GLU A 32 4.56 -12.45 11.06
C GLU A 32 3.40 -11.82 11.85
N GLU A 33 3.48 -11.89 13.18
CA GLU A 33 2.46 -11.32 14.08
C GLU A 33 2.31 -9.81 13.90
N ARG A 34 3.42 -9.09 13.78
CA ARG A 34 3.43 -7.63 13.62
C ARG A 34 2.95 -7.21 12.22
N THR A 35 3.27 -7.99 11.19
CA THR A 35 2.76 -7.80 9.83
C THR A 35 1.25 -8.02 9.78
N GLN A 36 0.75 -9.07 10.43
CA GLN A 36 -0.68 -9.33 10.58
C GLN A 36 -1.40 -8.20 11.35
N PHE A 37 -0.80 -7.71 12.43
CA PHE A 37 -1.32 -6.56 13.15
C PHE A 37 -1.41 -5.30 12.26
N ILE A 38 -0.39 -5.04 11.44
CA ILE A 38 -0.40 -3.94 10.47
C ILE A 38 -1.53 -4.11 9.46
N HIS A 39 -1.73 -5.34 8.95
CA HIS A 39 -2.85 -5.67 8.05
C HIS A 39 -4.20 -5.30 8.67
N GLU A 40 -4.44 -5.71 9.92
CA GLU A 40 -5.70 -5.43 10.64
C GLU A 40 -5.90 -3.93 10.88
N VAL A 41 -4.85 -3.21 11.27
CA VAL A 41 -4.90 -1.77 11.45
C VAL A 41 -5.31 -1.06 10.16
N ILE A 42 -4.71 -1.42 9.02
CA ILE A 42 -4.99 -0.81 7.72
C ILE A 42 -6.41 -1.13 7.28
N SER A 43 -6.80 -2.40 7.35
CA SER A 43 -8.13 -2.89 6.99
C SER A 43 -9.24 -2.16 7.75
N GLY A 44 -8.97 -1.74 9.00
CA GLY A 44 -9.92 -0.99 9.82
C GLY A 44 -10.26 0.42 9.32
N PHE A 45 -9.56 0.96 8.31
CA PHE A 45 -9.85 2.31 7.80
C PHE A 45 -9.77 2.49 6.28
N THR A 46 -9.42 1.48 5.47
CA THR A 46 -9.26 1.64 4.01
C THR A 46 -10.52 2.15 3.32
N ASP A 47 -11.69 1.70 3.74
CA ASP A 47 -12.99 2.09 3.16
C ASP A 47 -13.24 3.59 3.24
N ASN A 48 -12.76 4.25 4.31
CA ASN A 48 -12.86 5.70 4.49
C ASN A 48 -12.10 6.51 3.42
N TYR A 49 -11.19 5.85 2.69
CA TYR A 49 -10.40 6.43 1.61
C TYR A 49 -10.86 5.93 0.23
N GLY A 50 -11.91 5.13 0.17
CA GLY A 50 -12.34 4.46 -1.07
C GLY A 50 -11.25 3.53 -1.61
N VAL A 51 -10.52 2.88 -0.71
CA VAL A 51 -9.46 1.93 -1.02
C VAL A 51 -9.91 0.53 -0.64
N GLU A 52 -9.68 -0.43 -1.52
CA GLU A 52 -9.86 -1.85 -1.24
C GLU A 52 -8.48 -2.50 -1.11
N LEU A 53 -8.19 -3.07 0.05
CA LEU A 53 -6.95 -3.80 0.28
C LEU A 53 -7.05 -5.19 -0.38
N THR A 54 -6.18 -5.46 -1.35
CA THR A 54 -6.20 -6.73 -2.09
C THR A 54 -5.27 -7.76 -1.46
N ASN A 55 -4.09 -7.33 -1.03
CA ASN A 55 -3.14 -8.17 -0.32
C ASN A 55 -2.16 -7.29 0.48
N LEU A 56 -1.65 -7.80 1.59
CA LEU A 56 -0.53 -7.21 2.30
C LEU A 56 0.30 -8.32 2.91
N ASP A 57 1.58 -8.27 2.61
CA ASP A 57 2.57 -9.21 3.13
C ASP A 57 3.89 -8.46 3.36
N GLY A 58 4.83 -9.05 4.06
CA GLY A 58 6.10 -8.39 4.39
C GLY A 58 7.24 -9.35 4.64
N GLU A 59 8.43 -8.78 4.59
CA GLU A 59 9.66 -9.39 5.06
C GLU A 59 10.11 -8.64 6.33
N ASP A 60 11.20 -9.07 6.94
CA ASP A 60 11.67 -8.57 8.23
C ASP A 60 11.74 -7.02 8.33
N ASP A 61 12.08 -6.33 7.24
CA ASP A 61 12.33 -4.88 7.22
C ASP A 61 11.44 -4.05 6.28
N HIS A 62 10.48 -4.67 5.59
CA HIS A 62 9.54 -3.96 4.73
C HIS A 62 8.21 -4.70 4.53
N VAL A 63 7.14 -3.92 4.29
CA VAL A 63 5.83 -4.44 3.90
C VAL A 63 5.49 -4.04 2.47
N HIS A 64 4.87 -4.97 1.75
CA HIS A 64 4.26 -4.81 0.45
C HIS A 64 2.75 -4.75 0.60
N ILE A 65 2.13 -3.69 0.07
CA ILE A 65 0.70 -3.42 0.19
C ILE A 65 0.14 -3.30 -1.23
N LEU A 66 -0.71 -4.25 -1.62
CA LEU A 66 -1.45 -4.23 -2.87
C LEU A 66 -2.87 -3.76 -2.60
N PHE A 67 -3.29 -2.71 -3.31
CA PHE A 67 -4.62 -2.15 -3.14
C PHE A 67 -5.19 -1.59 -4.44
N ARG A 68 -6.52 -1.56 -4.50
CA ARG A 68 -7.31 -0.85 -5.52
C ARG A 68 -7.78 0.48 -4.96
N ALA A 69 -7.80 1.51 -5.80
CA ALA A 69 -8.29 2.83 -5.41
C ALA A 69 -9.32 3.38 -6.41
N LYS A 70 -10.00 4.46 -6.00
CA LYS A 70 -10.90 5.20 -6.88
C LYS A 70 -10.15 6.38 -7.52
N PRO A 71 -10.62 6.90 -8.67
CA PRO A 71 -10.05 8.12 -9.26
C PRO A 71 -10.09 9.34 -8.32
N THR A 72 -11.01 9.34 -7.36
CA THR A 72 -11.17 10.40 -6.35
C THR A 72 -10.33 10.17 -5.09
N THR A 73 -9.62 9.05 -4.97
CA THR A 73 -8.80 8.75 -3.79
C THR A 73 -7.59 9.67 -3.73
N ASP A 74 -7.44 10.39 -2.62
CA ASP A 74 -6.21 11.12 -2.29
C ASP A 74 -5.14 10.13 -1.79
N LEU A 75 -4.30 9.66 -2.73
CA LEU A 75 -3.26 8.67 -2.45
C LEU A 75 -2.22 9.18 -1.44
N VAL A 76 -1.86 10.45 -1.49
CA VAL A 76 -0.86 11.03 -0.56
C VAL A 76 -1.41 11.00 0.86
N LYS A 77 -2.66 11.44 1.03
CA LYS A 77 -3.34 11.39 2.33
C LYS A 77 -3.46 9.95 2.83
N PHE A 78 -3.90 9.02 1.98
CA PHE A 78 -4.03 7.61 2.33
C PHE A 78 -2.70 7.01 2.82
N ILE A 79 -1.62 7.19 2.06
CA ILE A 79 -0.29 6.65 2.40
C ILE A 79 0.22 7.26 3.73
N ASN A 80 0.04 8.56 3.94
CA ASN A 80 0.42 9.21 5.19
C ASN A 80 -0.40 8.68 6.37
N THR A 81 -1.69 8.41 6.18
CA THR A 81 -2.53 7.77 7.21
C THR A 81 -2.07 6.36 7.50
N VAL A 82 -1.77 5.54 6.47
CA VAL A 82 -1.22 4.19 6.64
C VAL A 82 0.04 4.22 7.48
N LYS A 83 1.04 5.02 7.08
CA LYS A 83 2.31 5.14 7.81
C LYS A 83 2.10 5.63 9.25
N GLY A 84 1.31 6.69 9.45
CA GLY A 84 1.10 7.29 10.76
C GLY A 84 0.31 6.40 11.72
N ALA A 85 -0.79 5.81 11.25
CA ALA A 85 -1.66 4.96 12.07
C ALA A 85 -0.93 3.68 12.50
N THR A 86 -0.27 3.00 11.56
CA THR A 86 0.47 1.76 11.84
C THR A 86 1.66 2.03 12.76
N ALA A 87 2.48 3.04 12.48
CA ALA A 87 3.62 3.41 13.33
C ALA A 87 3.20 3.71 14.77
N ARG A 88 2.09 4.42 14.96
CA ARG A 88 1.58 4.73 16.31
C ARG A 88 1.06 3.47 17.00
N ARG A 89 0.21 2.69 16.34
CA ARG A 89 -0.46 1.54 16.96
C ARG A 89 0.52 0.41 17.28
N ILE A 90 1.44 0.09 16.36
CA ILE A 90 2.41 -0.99 16.58
C ILE A 90 3.37 -0.67 17.73
N ARG A 91 3.80 0.59 17.87
CA ARG A 91 4.65 1.02 18.98
C ARG A 91 3.92 1.05 20.32
N ASN A 92 2.61 1.23 20.31
CA ASN A 92 1.81 1.15 21.53
C ASN A 92 1.60 -0.31 21.95
N GLU A 93 1.29 -1.18 20.99
CA GLU A 93 1.01 -2.60 21.24
C GLU A 93 2.28 -3.36 21.65
N TYR A 94 3.37 -3.20 20.88
CA TYR A 94 4.64 -3.92 21.06
C TYR A 94 5.71 -3.04 21.74
N ALA A 95 5.29 -2.15 22.63
CA ALA A 95 6.16 -1.12 23.21
C ALA A 95 7.41 -1.69 23.88
N ASP A 96 7.30 -2.79 24.60
CA ASP A 96 8.42 -3.35 25.38
C ASP A 96 9.46 -4.05 24.49
N GLU A 97 9.02 -4.72 23.43
CA GLU A 97 9.90 -5.37 22.46
C GLU A 97 10.58 -4.33 21.57
N LEU A 98 9.80 -3.41 20.99
CA LEU A 98 10.29 -2.41 20.03
C LEU A 98 11.25 -1.39 20.64
N LYS A 99 11.17 -1.11 21.96
CA LYS A 99 12.16 -0.24 22.66
C LYS A 99 13.60 -0.75 22.52
N THR A 100 13.78 -2.06 22.42
CA THR A 100 15.11 -2.67 22.31
C THR A 100 15.58 -2.80 20.86
N GLU A 101 14.64 -2.88 19.92
CA GLU A 101 14.92 -3.10 18.49
C GLU A 101 15.01 -1.81 17.67
N LEU A 102 14.25 -0.77 18.06
CA LEU A 102 14.19 0.54 17.44
C LEU A 102 14.62 1.63 18.42
N TRP A 103 15.54 2.49 18.01
CA TRP A 103 15.89 3.71 18.75
C TRP A 103 15.33 4.95 18.04
N GLY A 104 14.75 5.86 18.83
CA GLY A 104 14.13 7.10 18.35
C GLY A 104 12.64 6.99 18.04
N ASP A 105 12.08 8.08 17.50
CA ASP A 105 10.62 8.27 17.43
C ASP A 105 10.00 7.86 16.06
N SER A 106 10.75 7.17 15.20
CA SER A 106 10.32 6.81 13.84
C SER A 106 10.27 5.30 13.63
N PHE A 107 9.12 4.77 13.20
CA PHE A 107 8.94 3.35 12.87
C PHE A 107 9.25 3.07 11.39
N TRP A 108 8.64 3.85 10.49
CA TRP A 108 8.89 3.77 9.06
C TRP A 108 10.01 4.70 8.62
N ASN A 109 10.64 4.40 7.49
CA ASN A 109 11.40 5.35 6.70
C ASN A 109 10.49 6.51 6.25
N ASP A 110 11.07 7.68 6.02
CA ASP A 110 10.33 8.88 5.61
C ASP A 110 9.85 8.73 4.16
N SER A 111 10.64 8.05 3.32
CA SER A 111 10.26 7.70 1.96
C SER A 111 9.27 6.52 1.89
N TYR A 112 8.67 6.33 0.72
CA TYR A 112 7.90 5.15 0.34
C TYR A 112 8.07 4.93 -1.17
N CYS A 113 7.86 3.71 -1.64
CA CYS A 113 7.77 3.42 -3.07
C CYS A 113 6.31 3.13 -3.43
N LEU A 114 5.79 3.76 -4.48
CA LEU A 114 4.46 3.51 -5.00
C LEU A 114 4.55 3.23 -6.50
N ILE A 115 4.06 2.07 -6.91
CA ILE A 115 4.12 1.60 -8.30
C ILE A 115 2.69 1.36 -8.76
N SER A 116 2.28 1.97 -9.87
CA SER A 116 1.04 1.60 -10.56
C SER A 116 1.21 0.20 -11.17
N THR A 117 0.28 -0.69 -10.90
CA THR A 117 0.26 -2.04 -11.49
C THR A 117 -0.93 -2.12 -12.44
N GLY A 118 -0.76 -2.85 -13.53
CA GLY A 118 -1.80 -3.09 -14.51
C GLY A 118 -1.82 -4.55 -14.91
N GLN A 119 -2.99 -5.05 -15.29
CA GLN A 119 -3.14 -6.42 -15.82
C GLN A 119 -2.45 -6.61 -17.18
N VAL A 120 -2.06 -5.50 -17.81
CA VAL A 120 -1.47 -5.48 -19.14
C VAL A 120 -0.20 -4.64 -19.08
N SER A 121 0.86 -5.14 -19.71
CA SER A 121 2.11 -4.38 -19.78
C SER A 121 1.91 -3.10 -20.60
N LEU A 122 2.68 -2.08 -20.28
CA LEU A 122 2.64 -0.81 -20.98
C LEU A 122 2.90 -0.97 -22.49
N ASP A 123 3.77 -1.91 -22.87
CA ASP A 123 4.11 -2.14 -24.28
C ASP A 123 2.95 -2.74 -25.06
N VAL A 124 2.21 -3.68 -24.46
CA VAL A 124 1.00 -4.25 -25.07
C VAL A 124 -0.10 -3.19 -25.18
N LEU A 125 -0.20 -2.29 -24.19
CA LEU A 125 -1.10 -1.13 -24.21
C LEU A 125 -0.78 -0.15 -25.34
N LYS A 126 0.51 0.17 -25.54
CA LYS A 126 0.96 1.04 -26.64
C LYS A 126 0.61 0.44 -27.99
N GLN A 127 0.95 -0.83 -28.20
CA GLN A 127 0.66 -1.53 -29.45
C GLN A 127 -0.85 -1.54 -29.76
N TYR A 128 -1.70 -1.74 -28.74
CA TYR A 128 -3.15 -1.67 -28.92
C TYR A 128 -3.64 -0.30 -29.37
N VAL A 129 -3.13 0.78 -28.76
CA VAL A 129 -3.52 2.16 -29.12
C VAL A 129 -3.05 2.52 -30.53
N GLU A 130 -1.86 2.07 -30.93
CA GLU A 130 -1.32 2.28 -32.29
C GLU A 130 -2.18 1.58 -33.36
N ASN A 131 -2.64 0.36 -33.06
CA ASN A 131 -3.45 -0.44 -33.98
C ASN A 131 -4.94 -0.03 -34.01
N GLN A 132 -5.42 0.85 -33.12
CA GLN A 132 -6.83 1.27 -33.10
C GLN A 132 -7.20 2.31 -34.18
N ARG A 133 -6.22 2.83 -34.93
CA ARG A 133 -6.45 3.80 -36.01
C ARG A 133 -6.55 3.18 -37.41
N GLU A 134 -6.50 1.86 -37.50
CA GLU A 134 -6.82 1.08 -38.71
C GLU A 134 -8.22 0.47 -38.61
#